data_AF-A0A2G9PET1-F1
#
_entry.id   AF-A0A2G9PET1-F1
#
_cell.length_a   1.000
_cell.length_b   1.000
_cell.length_c   1.000
_cell.angle_alpha   90.00
_cell.angle_beta   90.00
_cell.angle_gamma   90.00
#
_symmetry.space_group_name_H-M   'P 1'
#
loop_
_entity.id
_entity.type
_entity.pdbx_description
1 polymer ?
#
loop_
_entity_poly.entity_id
_entity_poly.type
_entity_poly.pdbx_seq_one_letter_code
_entity_poly.pdbx_strand_id
1 'polypeptide(L)'
;MAAQARGYIRKNKVSIALSVALAAVVLIYSRYPHPALGLAGFFLIVGLIASDFFKPEAAEKKAKAAEKAKVQARDGGWKLIVELFVALAVAVAAWFAFGFVLQTDTPLNVVTSCSMLPNLERGDLIVLQGGGVSAQEVQIDANLSGASYESNPYYITGGESRLAVMFTDVVVGGSQPFSYPLRSCTLRNRSGSEQAVPCAPIVQYGNANYSSAGNDVIVYNPEPRIYGLIIHRALLRLKADDGYYYLTKGDNNQFADQRAGIQLVPASDVKGKVLLRIPLLGYLKLFFFLQIEEPKGCDAVLSSE
;
A
#
# COMPACT_ATOMS: atom_id res chain seq x y z
N MET A 1 12.45 21.36 49.09
CA MET A 1 12.82 19.94 48.89
C MET A 1 11.61 18.97 48.92
N ALA A 2 10.59 19.18 49.75
CA ALA A 2 9.42 18.27 49.83
C ALA A 2 8.55 18.19 48.56
N ALA A 3 8.38 19.28 47.80
CA ALA A 3 7.61 19.29 46.55
C ALA A 3 8.26 18.50 45.41
N GLN A 4 9.60 18.52 45.35
CA GLN A 4 10.39 17.77 44.36
C GLN A 4 10.34 16.26 44.62
N ALA A 5 10.43 15.83 45.89
CA ALA A 5 10.28 14.43 46.28
C ALA A 5 8.86 13.91 45.97
N ARG A 6 7.83 14.73 46.20
CA ARG A 6 6.44 14.39 45.84
C ARG A 6 6.23 14.22 44.33
N GLY A 7 6.86 15.06 43.51
CA GLY A 7 6.79 14.95 42.04
C GLY A 7 7.46 13.68 41.49
N TYR A 8 8.60 13.29 42.05
CA TYR A 8 9.33 12.08 41.67
C TYR A 8 8.57 10.80 42.04
N ILE A 9 8.06 10.72 43.27
CA ILE A 9 7.25 9.58 43.75
C ILE A 9 5.96 9.43 42.94
N ARG A 10 5.33 10.55 42.53
CA ARG A 10 4.10 10.54 41.73
C ARG A 10 4.31 10.02 40.30
N LYS A 11 5.43 10.36 39.65
CA LYS A 11 5.76 9.86 38.29
C LYS A 11 6.07 8.36 38.28
N ASN A 12 6.74 7.84 39.31
CA ASN A 12 7.03 6.41 39.42
C ASN A 12 5.74 5.58 39.53
N LYS A 13 4.72 6.11 40.23
CA LYS A 13 3.38 5.49 40.29
C LYS A 13 2.64 5.50 38.95
N VAL A 14 2.84 6.53 38.12
CA VAL A 14 2.21 6.61 36.78
C VAL A 14 2.83 5.60 35.82
N SER A 15 4.16 5.48 35.78
CA SER A 15 4.83 4.48 34.93
C SER A 15 4.46 3.04 35.34
N ILE A 16 4.42 2.76 36.65
CA ILE A 16 3.96 1.46 37.16
C ILE A 16 2.49 1.22 36.78
N ALA A 17 1.60 2.20 36.95
CA ALA A 17 0.19 2.05 36.59
C ALA A 17 -0.02 1.83 35.08
N LEU A 18 0.71 2.56 34.23
CA LEU A 18 0.68 2.37 32.78
C LEU A 18 1.21 0.98 32.37
N SER A 19 2.25 0.49 33.04
CA SER A 19 2.84 -0.83 32.78
C SER A 19 1.89 -1.97 33.18
N VAL A 20 1.22 -1.84 34.33
CA VAL A 20 0.20 -2.79 34.80
C VAL A 20 -1.02 -2.76 33.88
N ALA A 21 -1.47 -1.57 33.46
CA ALA A 21 -2.57 -1.45 32.51
C ALA A 21 -2.22 -2.08 31.15
N LEU A 22 -0.99 -1.88 30.66
CA LEU A 22 -0.53 -2.49 29.42
C LEU A 22 -0.49 -4.02 29.52
N ALA A 23 0.03 -4.57 30.61
CA ALA A 23 0.03 -6.00 30.85
C ALA A 23 -1.40 -6.59 30.88
N ALA A 24 -2.35 -5.90 31.53
CA ALA A 24 -3.74 -6.31 31.55
C ALA A 24 -4.37 -6.27 30.15
N VAL A 25 -4.12 -5.21 29.36
CA VAL A 25 -4.59 -5.11 27.97
C VAL A 25 -4.02 -6.24 27.11
N VAL A 26 -2.73 -6.56 27.25
CA VAL A 26 -2.08 -7.67 26.52
C VAL A 26 -2.69 -9.02 26.90
N LEU A 27 -2.94 -9.27 28.19
CA LEU A 27 -3.56 -10.51 28.68
C LEU A 27 -5.02 -10.66 28.23
N ILE A 28 -5.78 -9.57 28.19
CA ILE A 28 -7.16 -9.60 27.68
C ILE A 28 -7.15 -9.79 26.16
N TYR A 29 -6.25 -9.10 25.47
CA TYR A 29 -6.11 -9.18 24.02
C TYR A 29 -5.69 -10.58 23.55
N SER A 30 -4.80 -11.25 24.28
CA SER A 30 -4.37 -12.62 23.94
C SER A 30 -5.52 -13.64 24.03
N ARG A 31 -6.57 -13.32 24.80
CA ARG A 31 -7.76 -14.16 24.94
C ARG A 31 -8.92 -13.74 24.04
N TYR A 32 -9.03 -12.44 23.74
CA TYR A 32 -10.13 -11.82 22.99
C TYR A 32 -9.59 -10.68 22.10
N PRO A 33 -9.11 -10.99 20.88
CA PRO A 33 -8.55 -9.99 19.99
C PRO A 33 -9.64 -9.02 19.50
N HIS A 34 -9.54 -7.75 19.88
CA HIS A 34 -10.47 -6.69 19.50
C HIS A 34 -9.72 -5.37 19.16
N PRO A 35 -10.11 -4.63 18.11
CA PRO A 35 -9.38 -3.42 17.66
C PRO A 35 -9.20 -2.34 18.75
N ALA A 36 -10.22 -2.15 19.59
CA ALA A 36 -10.18 -1.17 20.68
C ALA A 36 -9.08 -1.47 21.72
N LEU A 37 -8.75 -2.75 21.94
CA LEU A 37 -7.69 -3.17 22.87
C LEU A 37 -6.31 -2.91 22.29
N GLY A 38 -6.13 -3.10 20.97
CA GLY A 38 -4.89 -2.76 20.28
C GLY A 38 -4.61 -1.25 20.33
N LEU A 39 -5.65 -0.43 20.13
CA LEU A 39 -5.55 1.03 20.25
C LEU A 39 -5.23 1.47 21.69
N ALA A 40 -5.87 0.85 22.69
CA ALA A 40 -5.56 1.10 24.09
C ALA A 40 -4.10 0.72 24.43
N GLY A 41 -3.61 -0.41 23.92
CA GLY A 41 -2.22 -0.83 24.07
C GLY A 41 -1.23 0.17 23.46
N PHE A 42 -1.53 0.67 22.25
CA PHE A 42 -0.72 1.70 21.58
C PHE A 42 -0.59 2.98 22.43
N PHE A 43 -1.70 3.52 22.93
CA PHE A 43 -1.66 4.74 23.75
C PHE A 43 -0.95 4.53 25.10
N LEU A 44 -1.04 3.34 25.69
CA LEU A 44 -0.29 3.00 26.91
C LEU A 44 1.22 2.95 26.65
N ILE A 45 1.65 2.40 25.51
CA ILE A 45 3.06 2.38 25.08
C ILE A 45 3.55 3.81 24.82
N VAL A 46 2.79 4.63 24.08
CA VAL A 46 3.11 6.04 23.85
C VAL A 46 3.21 6.80 25.18
N GLY A 47 2.29 6.55 26.11
CA GLY A 47 2.29 7.15 27.45
C GLY A 47 3.51 6.76 28.27
N LEU A 48 3.96 5.51 28.21
CA LEU A 48 5.19 5.04 28.85
C LEU A 48 6.42 5.74 28.27
N ILE A 49 6.55 5.76 26.94
CA ILE A 49 7.63 6.44 26.23
C ILE A 49 7.65 7.93 26.59
N ALA A 50 6.51 8.62 26.54
CA ALA A 50 6.40 10.03 26.89
C ALA A 50 6.73 10.29 28.37
N SER A 51 6.36 9.37 29.27
CA SER A 51 6.67 9.48 30.70
C SER A 51 8.18 9.41 30.99
N ASP A 52 8.92 8.65 30.18
CA ASP A 52 10.37 8.52 30.26
C ASP A 52 11.12 9.61 29.49
N PHE A 53 10.56 10.10 28.38
CA PHE A 53 11.17 11.15 27.55
C PHE A 53 11.07 12.54 28.20
N PHE A 54 9.96 12.85 28.88
CA PHE A 54 9.78 14.11 29.61
C PHE A 54 10.26 14.02 31.07
N LYS A 55 11.52 13.59 31.26
CA LYS A 55 12.22 13.73 32.55
C LYS A 55 12.62 15.20 32.74
N PRO A 56 12.18 15.87 33.82
CA PRO A 56 12.60 17.24 34.08
C PRO A 56 14.09 17.24 34.45
N GLU A 57 14.89 18.03 33.72
CA GLU A 57 16.36 18.19 33.86
C GLU A 57 16.84 18.42 35.30
N ALA A 58 15.97 18.89 36.20
CA ALA A 58 16.30 19.17 37.59
C ALA A 58 16.62 17.90 38.43
N ALA A 59 16.13 16.72 38.07
CA ALA A 59 16.42 15.48 38.79
C ALA A 59 17.81 14.91 38.45
N GLU A 60 18.39 15.35 37.35
CA GLU A 60 19.62 14.80 36.78
C GLU A 60 20.89 15.41 37.39
N LYS A 61 20.81 16.65 37.88
CA LYS A 61 21.99 17.38 38.40
C LYS A 61 22.54 16.84 39.73
N LYS A 62 21.74 16.16 40.57
CA LYS A 62 22.22 15.63 41.86
C LYS A 62 22.66 14.16 41.83
N ALA A 63 22.09 13.31 40.97
CA ALA A 63 22.56 11.94 40.80
C ALA A 63 23.89 11.88 40.02
N LYS A 64 24.04 12.73 38.99
CA LYS A 64 25.26 12.78 38.18
C LYS A 64 26.50 13.34 38.90
N ALA A 65 26.37 14.01 40.05
CA ALA A 65 27.53 14.57 40.75
C ALA A 65 28.37 13.49 41.47
N ALA A 66 27.78 12.36 41.86
CA ALA A 66 28.49 11.25 42.49
C ALA A 66 29.00 10.20 41.48
N GLU A 67 28.32 10.05 40.34
CA GLU A 67 28.66 9.06 39.30
C GLU A 67 29.70 9.59 38.28
N LYS A 68 29.78 10.92 38.11
CA LYS A 68 30.74 11.59 37.21
C LYS A 68 32.22 11.30 37.51
N ALA A 69 32.56 10.75 38.67
CA ALA A 69 33.94 10.44 39.04
C ALA A 69 34.42 9.02 38.65
N LYS A 70 33.55 8.12 38.16
CA LYS A 70 33.95 6.73 37.83
C LYS A 70 33.75 6.30 36.37
N VAL A 71 33.08 7.11 35.56
CA VAL A 71 32.51 6.63 34.28
C VAL A 71 33.07 7.38 33.06
N GLN A 72 34.02 8.29 33.28
CA GLN A 72 34.57 9.19 32.26
C GLN A 72 35.58 8.51 31.29
N ALA A 73 35.46 7.21 31.04
CA ALA A 73 36.31 6.52 30.05
C ALA A 73 35.60 5.45 29.20
N ARG A 74 34.27 5.24 29.31
CA ARG A 74 33.59 4.17 28.53
C ARG A 74 32.15 4.47 28.05
N ASP A 75 31.65 5.68 28.23
CA ASP A 75 30.19 5.94 28.24
C ASP A 75 29.61 6.81 27.11
N GLY A 76 30.40 7.19 26.11
CA GLY A 76 29.87 7.81 24.89
C GLY A 76 29.28 6.77 23.93
N GLY A 77 30.08 5.73 23.63
CA GLY A 77 29.74 4.75 22.59
C GLY A 77 28.58 3.84 22.98
N TRP A 78 28.54 3.34 24.23
CA TRP A 78 27.46 2.44 24.67
C TRP A 78 26.10 3.14 24.71
N LYS A 79 26.06 4.40 25.16
CA LYS A 79 24.83 5.20 25.18
C LYS A 79 24.27 5.41 23.77
N LEU A 80 25.12 5.72 22.79
CA LEU A 80 24.72 5.88 21.39
C LEU A 80 24.19 4.57 20.80
N ILE A 81 24.81 3.43 21.13
CA ILE A 81 24.33 2.10 20.71
C ILE A 81 22.94 1.82 21.28
N VAL A 82 22.73 2.10 22.56
CA VAL A 82 21.42 1.92 23.22
C VAL A 82 20.36 2.83 22.60
N GLU A 83 20.66 4.11 22.36
CA GLU A 83 19.74 5.06 21.73
C GLU A 83 19.36 4.64 20.31
N LEU A 84 20.33 4.17 19.51
CA LEU A 84 20.08 3.64 18.18
C LEU A 84 19.18 2.39 18.22
N PHE A 85 19.46 1.46 19.15
CA PHE A 85 18.64 0.25 19.30
C PHE A 85 17.21 0.58 19.71
N VAL A 86 17.02 1.52 20.64
CA VAL A 86 15.69 1.99 21.05
C VAL A 86 14.96 2.66 19.88
N ALA A 87 15.63 3.53 19.13
CA ALA A 87 15.03 4.19 17.97
C ALA A 87 14.58 3.17 16.90
N LEU A 88 15.42 2.17 16.62
CA LEU A 88 15.08 1.09 15.69
C LEU A 88 13.89 0.27 16.20
N ALA A 89 13.89 -0.12 17.48
CA ALA A 89 12.79 -0.88 18.09
C ALA A 89 11.46 -0.10 18.03
N VAL A 90 11.49 1.21 18.29
CA VAL A 90 10.30 2.08 18.16
C VAL A 90 9.83 2.16 16.72
N ALA A 91 10.74 2.32 15.75
CA ALA A 91 10.37 2.36 14.33
C ALA A 91 9.74 1.05 13.86
N VAL A 92 10.31 -0.09 14.25
CA VAL A 92 9.76 -1.43 13.96
C VAL A 92 8.39 -1.60 14.62
N ALA A 93 8.24 -1.24 15.89
CA ALA A 93 6.96 -1.31 16.60
C ALA A 93 5.90 -0.41 15.94
N ALA A 94 6.27 0.80 15.50
CA ALA A 94 5.39 1.71 14.79
C ALA A 94 4.94 1.11 13.45
N TRP A 95 5.84 0.48 12.68
CA TRP A 95 5.49 -0.20 11.43
C TRP A 95 4.46 -1.30 11.64
N PHE A 96 4.69 -2.18 12.63
CA PHE A 96 3.75 -3.26 12.95
C PHE A 96 2.42 -2.74 13.51
N ALA A 97 2.44 -1.72 14.36
CA ALA A 97 1.21 -1.09 14.84
C ALA A 97 0.43 -0.45 13.70
N PHE A 98 1.10 0.21 12.75
CA PHE A 98 0.45 0.84 11.61
C PHE A 98 -0.15 -0.18 10.67
N GLY A 99 0.58 -1.26 10.35
CA GLY A 99 0.06 -2.38 9.57
C GLY A 99 -1.11 -3.09 10.26
N PHE A 100 -1.05 -3.25 11.58
CA PHE A 100 -2.15 -3.81 12.36
C PHE A 100 -3.42 -2.96 12.30
N VAL A 101 -3.30 -1.64 12.52
CA VAL A 101 -4.43 -0.70 12.46
C VAL A 101 -5.06 -0.67 11.07
N LEU A 102 -4.24 -0.68 10.03
CA LEU A 102 -4.69 -0.65 8.65
C LEU A 102 -5.01 -2.04 8.07
N GLN A 103 -4.83 -3.11 8.86
CA GLN A 103 -5.07 -4.50 8.46
C GLN A 103 -4.30 -4.93 7.20
N THR A 104 -3.06 -4.44 7.04
CA THR A 104 -2.19 -4.76 5.89
C THR A 104 -0.74 -4.92 6.34
N ASP A 105 0.00 -5.80 5.68
CA ASP A 105 1.45 -5.95 5.85
C ASP A 105 2.26 -4.83 5.15
N THR A 106 1.60 -4.05 4.29
CA THR A 106 2.22 -3.02 3.43
C THR A 106 1.50 -1.67 3.60
N PRO A 107 1.45 -1.09 4.81
CA PRO A 107 0.60 0.07 5.08
C PRO A 107 1.01 1.36 4.35
N LEU A 108 2.24 1.42 3.82
CA LEU A 108 2.75 2.52 3.00
C LEU A 108 3.36 1.99 1.70
N ASN A 109 3.07 2.65 0.58
CA ASN A 109 3.77 2.43 -0.68
C ASN A 109 3.98 3.77 -1.42
N VAL A 110 4.86 3.79 -2.41
CA VAL A 110 5.15 4.97 -3.24
C VAL A 110 4.83 4.65 -4.69
N VAL A 111 4.16 5.58 -5.35
CA VAL A 111 3.84 5.48 -6.78
C VAL A 111 5.13 5.73 -7.59
N THR A 112 5.58 4.71 -8.31
CA THR A 112 6.87 4.73 -9.04
C THR A 112 6.70 4.95 -10.54
N SER A 113 5.50 4.80 -11.09
CA SER A 113 5.19 4.92 -12.52
C SER A 113 4.07 5.95 -12.79
N CYS A 114 3.74 6.15 -14.07
CA CYS A 114 2.67 7.05 -14.51
C CYS A 114 1.45 6.31 -15.07
N SER A 115 1.31 5.01 -14.78
CA SER A 115 0.15 4.21 -15.23
C SER A 115 -1.16 4.58 -14.54
N MET A 116 -1.11 5.37 -13.47
CA MET A 116 -2.27 5.81 -12.70
C MET A 116 -2.65 7.28 -12.88
N LEU A 117 -2.01 7.99 -13.82
CA LEU A 117 -2.42 9.34 -14.15
C LEU A 117 -3.89 9.38 -14.62
N PRO A 118 -4.62 10.47 -14.36
CA PRO A 118 -4.21 11.63 -13.55
C PRO A 118 -4.44 11.45 -12.04
N ASN A 119 -5.00 10.31 -11.60
CA ASN A 119 -5.49 10.13 -10.23
C ASN A 119 -4.37 9.93 -9.20
N LEU A 120 -3.31 9.22 -9.58
CA LEU A 120 -2.08 9.10 -8.81
C LEU A 120 -0.88 9.45 -9.69
N GLU A 121 0.03 10.24 -9.13
CA GLU A 121 1.24 10.73 -9.78
C GLU A 121 2.48 10.06 -9.20
N ARG A 122 3.51 9.91 -10.04
CA ARG A 122 4.82 9.47 -9.58
C ARG A 122 5.29 10.35 -8.43
N GLY A 123 5.77 9.70 -7.37
CA GLY A 123 6.23 10.36 -6.15
C GLY A 123 5.13 10.66 -5.13
N ASP A 124 3.88 10.25 -5.38
CA ASP A 124 2.88 10.17 -4.31
C ASP A 124 3.27 9.08 -3.29
N LEU A 125 3.17 9.39 -2.01
CA LEU A 125 3.11 8.38 -0.96
C LEU A 125 1.64 7.99 -0.76
N ILE A 126 1.35 6.70 -0.79
CA ILE A 126 0.00 6.17 -0.57
C ILE A 126 -0.06 5.34 0.71
N VAL A 127 -1.14 5.51 1.45
CA VAL A 127 -1.48 4.69 2.62
C VAL A 127 -2.47 3.63 2.19
N LEU A 128 -2.18 2.37 2.54
CA LEU A 128 -3.01 1.23 2.19
C LEU A 128 -3.84 0.75 3.36
N GLN A 129 -5.05 0.27 3.07
CA GLN A 129 -5.91 -0.40 4.02
C GLN A 129 -6.25 -1.79 3.49
N GLY A 130 -6.14 -2.82 4.33
CA GLY A 130 -6.63 -4.16 4.01
C GLY A 130 -8.16 -4.28 4.11
N GLY A 131 -8.65 -5.49 3.85
CA GLY A 131 -10.09 -5.79 3.88
C GLY A 131 -10.77 -5.67 2.52
N GLY A 132 -12.07 -5.36 2.53
CA GLY A 132 -12.91 -5.38 1.33
C GLY A 132 -12.55 -4.31 0.29
N VAL A 133 -12.37 -4.75 -0.96
CA VAL A 133 -12.18 -3.89 -2.13
C VAL A 133 -13.53 -3.59 -2.75
N SER A 134 -13.84 -2.32 -2.93
CA SER A 134 -15.03 -1.84 -3.64
C SER A 134 -14.77 -1.84 -5.14
N ALA A 135 -15.40 -2.75 -5.86
CA ALA A 135 -15.43 -2.77 -7.31
C ALA A 135 -16.74 -3.42 -7.77
N GLN A 136 -17.14 -3.16 -9.01
CA GLN A 136 -18.21 -3.91 -9.65
C GLN A 136 -17.87 -5.42 -9.61
N GLU A 137 -18.85 -6.26 -9.28
CA GLU A 137 -18.65 -7.69 -9.04
C GLU A 137 -19.47 -8.54 -10.01
N VAL A 138 -18.87 -9.63 -10.50
CA VAL A 138 -19.53 -10.67 -11.28
C VAL A 138 -19.29 -12.04 -10.66
N GLN A 139 -20.29 -12.92 -10.76
CA GLN A 139 -20.16 -14.33 -10.39
C GLN A 139 -19.60 -15.11 -11.58
N ILE A 140 -18.57 -15.91 -11.34
CA ILE A 140 -17.96 -16.85 -12.29
C ILE A 140 -18.18 -18.26 -11.73
N ASP A 141 -18.97 -19.08 -12.43
CA ASP A 141 -19.27 -20.45 -12.00
C ASP A 141 -18.15 -21.42 -12.43
N ALA A 142 -16.92 -21.13 -11.99
CA ALA A 142 -15.72 -21.94 -12.22
C ALA A 142 -14.61 -21.60 -11.23
N ASN A 143 -13.64 -22.50 -11.05
CA ASN A 143 -12.38 -22.22 -10.38
C ASN A 143 -11.46 -21.39 -11.28
N LEU A 144 -10.96 -20.26 -10.78
CA LEU A 144 -10.06 -19.36 -11.53
C LEU A 144 -8.57 -19.62 -11.29
N SER A 145 -8.21 -20.37 -10.25
CA SER A 145 -6.83 -20.85 -10.05
C SER A 145 -6.31 -21.71 -11.19
N GLY A 146 -7.20 -22.35 -11.96
CA GLY A 146 -6.89 -23.16 -13.13
C GLY A 146 -7.01 -22.43 -14.47
N ALA A 147 -7.20 -21.10 -14.48
CA ALA A 147 -7.29 -20.34 -15.72
C ALA A 147 -5.97 -20.43 -16.52
N SER A 148 -6.09 -20.58 -17.84
CA SER A 148 -4.95 -20.50 -18.76
C SER A 148 -4.87 -19.10 -19.39
N TYR A 149 -3.69 -18.78 -19.93
CA TYR A 149 -3.37 -17.47 -20.47
C TYR A 149 -2.81 -17.65 -21.88
N GLU A 150 -3.56 -17.23 -22.89
CA GLU A 150 -3.25 -17.48 -24.30
C GLU A 150 -2.88 -16.18 -25.00
N SER A 151 -1.74 -16.16 -25.70
CA SER A 151 -1.32 -14.99 -26.49
C SER A 151 -1.93 -15.05 -27.89
N ASN A 152 -2.84 -14.13 -28.20
CA ASN A 152 -3.53 -14.05 -29.48
C ASN A 152 -3.24 -12.73 -30.21
N PRO A 153 -3.10 -12.74 -31.55
CA PRO A 153 -2.98 -11.52 -32.33
C PRO A 153 -4.34 -10.83 -32.48
N TYR A 154 -4.36 -9.54 -32.17
CA TYR A 154 -5.51 -8.66 -32.43
C TYR A 154 -5.15 -7.63 -33.47
N TYR A 155 -6.01 -7.48 -34.47
CA TYR A 155 -5.81 -6.54 -35.55
C TYR A 155 -6.51 -5.23 -35.22
N ILE A 156 -5.72 -4.19 -35.02
CA ILE A 156 -6.22 -2.83 -34.84
C ILE A 156 -6.21 -2.18 -36.22
N THR A 157 -7.40 -1.85 -36.73
CA THR A 157 -7.59 -1.17 -38.01
C THR A 157 -7.65 0.33 -37.80
N GLY A 158 -6.72 1.06 -38.41
CA GLY A 158 -6.73 2.53 -38.45
C GLY A 158 -6.44 3.00 -39.88
N GLY A 159 -7.47 3.47 -40.60
CA GLY A 159 -7.34 3.84 -42.00
C GLY A 159 -6.91 2.65 -42.88
N GLU A 160 -5.86 2.84 -43.70
CA GLU A 160 -5.32 1.81 -44.60
C GLU A 160 -4.33 0.83 -43.92
N SER A 161 -3.95 1.07 -42.67
CA SER A 161 -2.98 0.24 -41.94
C SER A 161 -3.65 -0.78 -41.02
N ARG A 162 -3.14 -2.02 -41.04
CA ARG A 162 -3.51 -3.09 -40.10
C ARG A 162 -2.31 -3.39 -39.19
N LEU A 163 -2.39 -2.98 -37.93
CA LEU A 163 -1.40 -3.34 -36.92
C LEU A 163 -1.84 -4.60 -36.19
N ALA A 164 -1.00 -5.63 -36.17
CA ALA A 164 -1.20 -6.81 -35.33
C ALA A 164 -0.54 -6.56 -33.96
N VAL A 165 -1.33 -6.60 -32.89
CA VAL A 165 -0.85 -6.49 -31.51
C VAL A 165 -1.14 -7.79 -30.78
N MET A 166 -0.12 -8.35 -30.12
CA MET A 166 -0.30 -9.55 -29.31
C MET A 166 -0.90 -9.15 -27.96
N PHE A 167 -2.01 -9.77 -27.60
CA PHE A 167 -2.59 -9.65 -26.27
C PHE A 167 -2.75 -11.01 -25.63
N THR A 168 -2.77 -11.03 -24.30
CA THR A 168 -3.06 -12.23 -23.53
C THR A 168 -4.53 -12.29 -23.17
N ASP A 169 -5.17 -13.43 -23.44
CA ASP A 169 -6.54 -13.73 -23.05
C ASP A 169 -6.58 -14.65 -21.85
N VAL A 170 -7.51 -14.36 -20.95
CA VAL A 170 -7.86 -15.25 -19.85
C VAL A 170 -8.80 -16.31 -20.40
N VAL A 171 -8.42 -17.58 -20.24
CA VAL A 171 -9.22 -18.73 -20.67
C VAL A 171 -9.65 -19.54 -19.47
N VAL A 172 -10.97 -19.74 -19.33
CA VAL A 172 -11.61 -20.45 -18.22
C VAL A 172 -12.51 -21.54 -18.81
N GLY A 173 -12.25 -22.79 -18.46
CA GLY A 173 -13.02 -23.92 -19.00
C GLY A 173 -12.95 -24.05 -20.53
N GLY A 174 -11.85 -23.60 -21.16
CA GLY A 174 -11.70 -23.59 -22.61
C GLY A 174 -12.43 -22.45 -23.35
N SER A 175 -12.98 -21.49 -22.62
CA SER A 175 -13.66 -20.32 -23.20
C SER A 175 -12.99 -19.02 -22.74
N GLN A 176 -13.14 -17.94 -23.52
CA GLN A 176 -12.72 -16.59 -23.12
C GLN A 176 -13.93 -15.85 -22.54
N PRO A 177 -14.10 -15.80 -21.21
CA PRO A 177 -15.30 -15.22 -20.61
C PRO A 177 -15.35 -13.68 -20.73
N PHE A 178 -14.20 -13.04 -20.99
CA PHE A 178 -14.07 -11.59 -21.05
C PHE A 178 -13.82 -11.11 -22.46
N SER A 179 -14.58 -10.11 -22.89
CA SER A 179 -14.34 -9.37 -24.13
C SER A 179 -13.89 -7.94 -23.81
N TYR A 180 -12.99 -7.41 -24.64
CA TYR A 180 -12.38 -6.09 -24.46
C TYR A 180 -12.63 -5.25 -25.72
N PRO A 181 -13.84 -4.68 -25.90
CA PRO A 181 -14.19 -3.98 -27.13
C PRO A 181 -13.27 -2.77 -27.33
N LEU A 182 -12.59 -2.76 -28.48
CA LEU A 182 -11.69 -1.67 -28.86
C LEU A 182 -12.49 -0.42 -29.22
N ARG A 183 -12.05 0.71 -28.68
CA ARG A 183 -12.54 2.05 -29.00
C ARG A 183 -11.37 2.98 -29.28
N SER A 184 -11.67 4.17 -29.80
CA SER A 184 -10.70 5.26 -29.87
C SER A 184 -10.71 6.00 -28.54
N CYS A 185 -9.54 6.13 -27.90
CA CYS A 185 -9.29 7.03 -26.77
C CYS A 185 -8.38 8.16 -27.22
N THR A 186 -8.32 9.21 -26.41
CA THR A 186 -7.43 10.35 -26.65
C THR A 186 -6.24 10.26 -25.71
N LEU A 187 -5.03 10.21 -26.25
CA LEU A 187 -3.80 10.48 -25.51
C LEU A 187 -3.46 11.95 -25.67
N ARG A 188 -3.39 12.67 -24.56
CA ARG A 188 -2.97 14.07 -24.54
C ARG A 188 -1.59 14.18 -23.93
N ASN A 189 -0.62 14.65 -24.70
CA ASN A 189 0.74 14.83 -24.23
C ASN A 189 0.91 16.14 -23.41
N ARG A 190 2.09 16.33 -22.80
CA ARG A 190 2.42 17.55 -22.04
C ARG A 190 2.38 18.84 -22.85
N SER A 191 2.64 18.80 -24.17
CA SER A 191 2.52 19.98 -25.04
C SER A 191 1.06 20.31 -25.38
N GLY A 192 0.11 19.50 -24.92
CA GLY A 192 -1.32 19.64 -25.22
C GLY A 192 -1.74 19.06 -26.56
N SER A 193 -0.84 18.38 -27.27
CA SER A 193 -1.16 17.67 -28.51
C SER A 193 -1.96 16.41 -28.18
N GLU A 194 -3.01 16.18 -28.96
CA GLU A 194 -3.90 15.03 -28.79
C GLU A 194 -3.71 14.03 -29.92
N GLN A 195 -3.70 12.75 -29.56
CA GLN A 195 -3.57 11.64 -30.49
C GLN A 195 -4.66 10.61 -30.20
N ALA A 196 -5.42 10.24 -31.23
CA ALA A 196 -6.34 9.11 -31.16
C ALA A 196 -5.55 7.80 -31.09
N VAL A 197 -5.88 6.96 -30.11
CA VAL A 197 -5.23 5.67 -29.91
C VAL A 197 -6.25 4.57 -29.58
N PRO A 198 -5.98 3.32 -29.96
CA PRO A 198 -6.82 2.20 -29.57
C PRO A 198 -6.76 1.95 -28.06
N CYS A 199 -7.91 1.68 -27.46
CA CYS A 199 -8.03 1.35 -26.04
C CYS A 199 -9.22 0.42 -25.79
N ALA A 200 -9.22 -0.26 -24.65
CA ALA A 200 -10.37 -1.00 -24.13
C ALA A 200 -10.70 -0.48 -22.71
N PRO A 201 -11.52 0.58 -22.61
CA PRO A 201 -11.83 1.20 -21.31
C PRO A 201 -12.87 0.40 -20.51
N ILE A 202 -13.57 -0.52 -21.17
CA ILE A 202 -14.56 -1.41 -20.56
C ILE A 202 -14.17 -2.86 -20.77
N VAL A 203 -14.65 -3.72 -19.87
CA VAL A 203 -14.66 -5.17 -20.04
C VAL A 203 -16.10 -5.65 -20.14
N GLN A 204 -16.34 -6.59 -21.04
CA GLN A 204 -17.61 -7.26 -21.25
C GLN A 204 -17.59 -8.64 -20.61
N TYR A 205 -18.66 -8.95 -19.88
CA TYR A 205 -18.93 -10.28 -19.35
C TYR A 205 -20.42 -10.59 -19.55
N GLY A 206 -20.71 -11.69 -20.25
CA GLY A 206 -22.06 -11.98 -20.73
C GLY A 206 -22.58 -10.83 -21.61
N ASN A 207 -23.73 -10.25 -21.23
CA ASN A 207 -24.36 -9.13 -21.95
C ASN A 207 -24.13 -7.76 -21.29
N ALA A 208 -23.27 -7.68 -20.28
CA ALA A 208 -23.05 -6.48 -19.49
C ALA A 208 -21.66 -5.86 -19.75
N ASN A 209 -21.60 -4.53 -19.69
CA ASN A 209 -20.38 -3.74 -19.78
C ASN A 209 -19.98 -3.25 -18.40
N TYR A 210 -18.71 -3.41 -18.05
CA TYR A 210 -18.15 -2.97 -16.78
C TYR A 210 -16.99 -2.00 -17.03
N SER A 211 -16.91 -0.94 -16.23
CA SER A 211 -15.82 0.03 -16.25
C SER A 211 -15.17 0.11 -14.87
N SER A 212 -13.94 0.63 -14.82
CA SER A 212 -13.24 0.82 -13.55
C SER A 212 -13.67 2.10 -12.82
N ALA A 213 -14.55 2.92 -13.40
CA ALA A 213 -14.92 4.21 -12.84
C ALA A 213 -15.50 4.08 -11.42
N GLY A 214 -14.93 4.81 -10.46
CA GLY A 214 -15.35 4.79 -9.05
C GLY A 214 -14.92 3.56 -8.25
N ASN A 215 -14.27 2.56 -8.86
CA ASN A 215 -13.74 1.40 -8.14
C ASN A 215 -12.47 1.76 -7.36
N ASP A 216 -12.16 0.99 -6.33
CA ASP A 216 -10.96 1.16 -5.51
C ASP A 216 -9.67 0.96 -6.32
N VAL A 217 -8.64 1.73 -5.98
CA VAL A 217 -7.26 1.47 -6.42
C VAL A 217 -6.63 0.50 -5.44
N ILE A 218 -6.02 -0.57 -5.94
CA ILE A 218 -5.40 -1.61 -5.13
C ILE A 218 -3.91 -1.72 -5.42
N VAL A 219 -3.19 -2.19 -4.41
CA VAL A 219 -1.79 -2.61 -4.55
C VAL A 219 -1.73 -4.12 -4.42
N TYR A 220 -1.06 -4.78 -5.35
CA TYR A 220 -1.02 -6.24 -5.37
C TYR A 220 0.32 -6.78 -5.86
N ASN A 221 0.58 -8.05 -5.53
CA ASN A 221 1.65 -8.84 -6.13
C ASN A 221 1.16 -9.45 -7.45
N PRO A 222 1.75 -9.10 -8.61
CA PRO A 222 1.38 -9.70 -9.87
C PRO A 222 2.02 -11.08 -10.03
N GLU A 223 1.42 -11.88 -10.93
CA GLU A 223 2.09 -13.01 -11.56
C GLU A 223 2.21 -12.70 -13.06
N PRO A 224 3.43 -12.63 -13.63
CA PRO A 224 4.71 -12.96 -13.03
C PRO A 224 5.25 -11.93 -12.01
N ARG A 225 5.92 -12.41 -10.96
CA ARG A 225 6.40 -11.58 -9.83
C ARG A 225 7.50 -10.57 -10.18
N ILE A 226 8.07 -10.64 -11.38
CA ILE A 226 9.17 -9.78 -11.84
C ILE A 226 8.84 -8.29 -11.86
N TYR A 227 7.56 -7.93 -11.95
CA TYR A 227 7.11 -6.53 -12.00
C TYR A 227 7.16 -5.82 -10.64
N GLY A 228 7.35 -6.57 -9.54
CA GLY A 228 7.19 -6.01 -8.19
C GLY A 228 5.73 -5.62 -7.90
N LEU A 229 5.49 -4.86 -6.84
CA LEU A 229 4.14 -4.41 -6.50
C LEU A 229 3.56 -3.50 -7.59
N ILE A 230 2.34 -3.78 -8.03
CA ILE A 230 1.60 -2.95 -8.99
C ILE A 230 0.50 -2.20 -8.24
N ILE A 231 0.32 -0.92 -8.60
CA ILE A 231 -0.72 -0.03 -8.06
C ILE A 231 -1.68 0.27 -9.20
N HIS A 232 -2.81 -0.44 -9.30
CA HIS A 232 -3.79 -0.24 -10.38
C HIS A 232 -5.23 -0.31 -9.85
N ARG A 233 -6.18 0.19 -10.65
CA ARG A 233 -7.59 0.14 -10.28
C ARG A 233 -8.15 -1.26 -10.43
N ALA A 234 -8.96 -1.69 -9.47
CA ALA A 234 -9.74 -2.92 -9.58
C ALA A 234 -10.82 -2.71 -10.65
N LEU A 235 -10.56 -3.17 -11.88
CA LEU A 235 -11.48 -3.01 -13.01
C LEU A 235 -12.77 -3.80 -12.78
N LEU A 236 -12.64 -5.05 -12.35
CA LEU A 236 -13.77 -5.94 -12.09
C LEU A 236 -13.37 -6.93 -11.00
N ARG A 237 -14.24 -7.12 -10.01
CA ARG A 237 -14.13 -8.17 -9.01
C ARG A 237 -14.83 -9.42 -9.51
N LEU A 238 -14.15 -10.55 -9.44
CA LEU A 238 -14.64 -11.84 -9.88
C LEU A 238 -14.86 -12.70 -8.65
N LYS A 239 -16.10 -13.12 -8.41
CA LYS A 239 -16.43 -14.10 -7.39
C LYS A 239 -16.49 -15.48 -8.04
N ALA A 240 -15.46 -16.28 -7.81
CA ALA A 240 -15.29 -17.62 -8.33
C ALA A 240 -15.59 -18.68 -7.24
N ASP A 241 -15.62 -19.94 -7.64
CA ASP A 241 -15.84 -21.06 -6.72
C ASP A 241 -14.68 -21.23 -5.72
N ASP A 242 -13.47 -20.88 -6.12
CA ASP A 242 -12.23 -20.97 -5.34
C ASP A 242 -11.78 -19.64 -4.70
N GLY A 243 -12.60 -18.59 -4.80
CA GLY A 243 -12.40 -17.34 -4.08
C GLY A 243 -12.64 -16.09 -4.91
N TYR A 244 -12.03 -14.99 -4.48
CA TYR A 244 -12.15 -13.71 -5.16
C TYR A 244 -10.91 -13.41 -5.98
N TYR A 245 -11.12 -12.93 -7.20
CA TYR A 245 -10.07 -12.49 -8.12
C TYR A 245 -10.40 -11.08 -8.63
N TYR A 246 -9.42 -10.42 -9.24
CA TYR A 246 -9.59 -9.12 -9.84
C TYR A 246 -9.01 -9.08 -11.25
N LEU A 247 -9.76 -8.47 -12.16
CA LEU A 247 -9.19 -7.79 -13.31
C LEU A 247 -8.71 -6.42 -12.86
N THR A 248 -7.56 -6.00 -13.33
CA THR A 248 -6.93 -4.75 -12.91
C THR A 248 -6.50 -3.94 -14.11
N LYS A 249 -6.48 -2.61 -13.95
CA LYS A 249 -6.09 -1.70 -15.02
C LYS A 249 -5.54 -0.40 -14.44
N GLY A 250 -4.40 0.05 -14.94
CA GLY A 250 -3.91 1.41 -14.70
C GLY A 250 -4.83 2.44 -15.34
N ASP A 251 -5.17 3.52 -14.62
CA ASP A 251 -6.06 4.57 -15.13
C ASP A 251 -5.55 5.17 -16.45
N ASN A 252 -4.23 5.29 -16.60
CA ASN A 252 -3.54 5.79 -17.78
C ASN A 252 -3.17 4.70 -18.81
N ASN A 253 -3.53 3.44 -18.58
CA ASN A 253 -3.21 2.34 -19.50
C ASN A 253 -4.29 2.19 -20.59
N GLN A 254 -3.93 1.81 -21.81
CA GLN A 254 -4.92 1.58 -22.88
C GLN A 254 -5.75 0.30 -22.66
N PHE A 255 -5.18 -0.70 -21.99
CA PHE A 255 -5.77 -2.03 -21.83
C PHE A 255 -5.64 -2.50 -20.37
N ALA A 256 -6.45 -3.50 -20.01
CA ALA A 256 -6.33 -4.18 -18.73
C ALA A 256 -4.99 -4.90 -18.58
N ASP A 257 -4.53 -5.08 -17.35
CA ASP A 257 -3.25 -5.71 -17.02
C ASP A 257 -3.17 -7.15 -17.57
N GLN A 258 -4.30 -7.84 -17.58
CA GLN A 258 -4.40 -9.20 -18.13
C GLN A 258 -4.07 -9.26 -19.61
N ARG A 259 -4.39 -8.22 -20.37
CA ARG A 259 -4.04 -8.13 -21.79
C ARG A 259 -2.54 -7.96 -22.00
N ALA A 260 -1.82 -7.43 -21.00
CA ALA A 260 -0.37 -7.28 -20.99
C ALA A 260 0.37 -8.50 -20.41
N GLY A 261 -0.33 -9.60 -20.11
CA GLY A 261 0.27 -10.85 -19.64
C GLY A 261 0.36 -11.00 -18.11
N ILE A 262 -0.29 -10.12 -17.35
CA ILE A 262 -0.43 -10.30 -15.89
C ILE A 262 -1.62 -11.23 -15.62
N GLN A 263 -1.45 -12.23 -14.77
CA GLN A 263 -2.54 -13.16 -14.46
C GLN A 263 -3.70 -12.48 -13.72
N LEU A 264 -4.83 -13.19 -13.58
CA LEU A 264 -5.90 -12.77 -12.67
C LEU A 264 -5.33 -12.59 -11.25
N VAL A 265 -5.68 -11.49 -10.59
CA VAL A 265 -5.12 -11.17 -9.27
C VAL A 265 -5.98 -11.82 -8.19
N PRO A 266 -5.52 -12.88 -7.50
CA PRO A 266 -6.29 -13.44 -6.40
C PRO A 266 -6.33 -12.44 -5.24
N ALA A 267 -7.41 -12.45 -4.46
CA ALA A 267 -7.56 -11.56 -3.31
C ALA A 267 -6.46 -11.73 -2.25
N SER A 268 -5.83 -12.91 -2.19
CA SER A 268 -4.67 -13.17 -1.32
C SER A 268 -3.40 -12.42 -1.72
N ASP A 269 -3.27 -12.00 -2.99
CA ASP A 269 -2.13 -11.22 -3.48
C ASP A 269 -2.37 -9.70 -3.38
N VAL A 270 -3.59 -9.27 -3.01
CA VAL A 270 -3.91 -7.87 -2.75
C VAL A 270 -3.34 -7.45 -1.39
N LYS A 271 -2.45 -6.46 -1.40
CA LYS A 271 -1.85 -5.87 -0.19
C LYS A 271 -2.77 -4.89 0.50
N GLY A 272 -3.66 -4.26 -0.24
CA GLY A 272 -4.66 -3.34 0.29
C GLY A 272 -5.14 -2.39 -0.79
N LYS A 273 -6.18 -1.64 -0.43
CA LYS A 273 -6.68 -0.52 -1.23
C LYS A 273 -6.08 0.80 -0.78
N VAL A 274 -5.97 1.75 -1.69
CA VAL A 274 -5.51 3.10 -1.40
C VAL A 274 -6.56 3.80 -0.55
N LEU A 275 -6.19 4.15 0.68
CA LEU A 275 -7.03 4.90 1.62
C LEU A 275 -6.74 6.40 1.54
N LEU A 276 -5.47 6.76 1.42
CA LEU A 276 -5.01 8.15 1.43
C LEU A 276 -3.83 8.32 0.47
N ARG A 277 -3.83 9.44 -0.25
CA ARG A 277 -2.72 9.94 -1.07
C ARG A 277 -2.07 11.12 -0.35
N ILE A 278 -0.74 11.13 -0.30
CA ILE A 278 0.08 12.25 0.18
C ILE A 278 1.00 12.66 -0.98
N PRO A 279 0.67 13.76 -1.69
CA PRO A 279 1.43 14.19 -2.85
C PRO A 279 2.89 14.51 -2.53
N LEU A 280 3.77 14.25 -3.50
CA LEU A 280 5.20 14.59 -3.53
C LEU A 280 6.09 13.93 -2.45
N LEU A 281 5.53 13.44 -1.34
CA LEU A 281 6.30 12.89 -0.23
C LEU A 281 7.09 11.61 -0.60
N GLY A 282 6.58 10.85 -1.57
CA GLY A 282 7.26 9.67 -2.11
C GLY A 282 8.56 9.98 -2.84
N TYR A 283 8.77 11.21 -3.33
CA TYR A 283 10.06 11.60 -3.94
C TYR A 283 11.23 11.48 -2.98
N LEU A 284 11.01 11.63 -1.67
CA LEU A 284 12.05 11.39 -0.67
C LEU A 284 12.57 9.95 -0.74
N LYS A 285 11.66 8.97 -0.85
CA LYS A 285 12.02 7.56 -1.06
C LYS A 285 12.74 7.39 -2.40
N LEU A 286 12.17 7.89 -3.49
CA LEU A 286 12.76 7.74 -4.83
C LEU A 286 14.20 8.27 -4.88
N PHE A 287 14.46 9.41 -4.24
CA PHE A 287 15.78 10.00 -4.12
C PHE A 287 16.77 9.09 -3.37
N PHE A 288 16.40 8.59 -2.18
CA PHE A 288 17.27 7.71 -1.39
C PHE A 288 17.59 6.37 -2.08
N PHE A 289 16.70 5.90 -2.96
CA PHE A 289 16.89 4.66 -3.73
C PHE A 289 17.40 4.90 -5.16
N LEU A 290 17.88 6.12 -5.47
CA LEU A 290 18.45 6.50 -6.78
C LEU A 290 17.50 6.28 -7.98
N GLN A 291 16.19 6.29 -7.74
CA GLN A 291 15.15 6.16 -8.77
C GLN A 291 14.80 7.54 -9.36
N ILE A 292 15.79 8.25 -9.87
CA ILE A 292 15.64 9.66 -10.29
C ILE A 292 15.00 9.76 -11.68
N GLU A 293 15.37 8.85 -12.59
CA GLU A 293 14.90 8.84 -13.97
C GLU A 293 13.37 8.70 -14.07
N GLU A 294 12.77 9.51 -14.93
CA GLU A 294 11.34 9.44 -15.22
C GLU A 294 11.03 8.21 -16.08
N PRO A 295 10.10 7.32 -15.67
CA PRO A 295 9.77 6.15 -16.45
C PRO A 295 8.98 6.53 -17.71
N LYS A 296 8.95 5.62 -18.68
CA LYS A 296 8.16 5.77 -19.91
C LYS A 296 6.67 5.92 -19.59
N GLY A 297 5.94 6.66 -20.43
CA GLY A 297 4.48 6.85 -20.31
C GLY A 297 4.08 7.94 -19.32
N CYS A 298 5.02 8.78 -18.87
CA CYS A 298 4.75 9.95 -18.04
C CYS A 298 4.48 11.24 -18.84
N ASP A 299 4.66 11.19 -20.15
CA ASP A 299 4.57 12.32 -21.08
C ASP A 299 3.15 12.54 -21.64
N ALA A 300 2.22 11.62 -21.39
CA ALA A 300 0.84 11.70 -21.83
C ALA A 300 -0.18 11.13 -20.84
N VAL A 301 -1.39 11.67 -20.89
CA VAL A 301 -2.56 11.22 -20.13
C VAL A 301 -3.61 10.68 -21.11
N LEU A 302 -4.11 9.48 -20.83
CA LEU A 302 -5.18 8.82 -21.54
C LEU A 302 -6.52 9.29 -20.99
N SER A 303 -7.40 9.74 -21.88
CA SER A 303 -8.82 9.95 -21.61
C SER A 303 -9.64 9.07 -22.52
N SER A 304 -10.62 8.36 -21.95
CA SER A 304 -11.70 7.74 -22.69
C SER A 304 -12.90 8.66 -22.60
N GLU A 305 -13.39 9.15 -23.74
CA GLU A 305 -14.70 9.81 -23.83
C GLU A 305 -15.83 8.91 -23.28
#